data_AF-A0A925DMF7-F1
#
_entry.id   AF-A0A925DMF7-F1
#
_cell.length_a   1.000
_cell.length_b   1.000
_cell.length_c   1.000
_cell.angle_alpha   90.00
_cell.angle_beta   90.00
_cell.angle_gamma   90.00
#
_symmetry.space_group_name_H-M   'P 1'
#
loop_
_entity.id
_entity.type
_entity.pdbx_description
1 polymer ?
#
loop_
_entity_poly.entity_id
_entity_poly.type
_entity_poly.pdbx_seq_one_letter_code
_entity_poly.pdbx_strand_id
1 'polypeptide(L)' 'MKIKLIRSEADYWEALSRYAEIFDARPGTEEKKESEMLEILIEQYEDEILFKKNSGNSEIKILRMELRGYRQHDLCKIFG' A
#
# COMPACT_ATOMS: atom_id res chain seq x y z
N MET A 1 7.71 -11.65 -15.35
CA MET A 1 8.14 -11.89 -13.95
C MET A 1 6.96 -12.38 -13.11
N LYS A 2 7.16 -13.11 -12.00
CA LYS A 2 6.08 -13.45 -11.04
C LYS A 2 6.08 -12.40 -9.94
N ILE A 3 5.23 -11.39 -10.09
CA ILE A 3 5.00 -10.39 -9.05
C ILE A 3 4.43 -11.09 -7.82
N LYS A 4 5.06 -10.87 -6.67
CA LYS A 4 4.64 -11.42 -5.38
C LYS A 4 4.03 -10.32 -4.54
N LEU A 5 3.02 -10.67 -3.75
CA LEU A 5 2.46 -9.79 -2.74
C LEU A 5 3.48 -9.57 -1.62
N ILE A 6 3.68 -8.32 -1.21
CA ILE A 6 4.53 -7.95 -0.09
C ILE A 6 3.78 -8.25 1.20
N ARG A 7 4.30 -9.17 2.03
CA ARG A 7 3.67 -9.57 3.30
C ARG A 7 4.60 -9.50 4.50
N SER A 8 5.89 -9.30 4.26
CA SER A 8 6.95 -9.22 5.27
C SER A 8 7.85 -8.03 4.98
N GLU A 9 8.56 -7.54 6.00
CA GLU A 9 9.56 -6.48 5.81
C GLU A 9 10.65 -6.92 4.82
N ALA A 10 11.00 -8.21 4.79
CA ALA A 10 11.96 -8.73 3.83
C ALA A 10 11.48 -8.57 2.37
N ASP A 11 10.21 -8.90 2.10
CA ASP A 11 9.61 -8.69 0.77
C ASP A 11 9.54 -7.19 0.41
N TYR A 12 9.33 -6.33 1.41
CA TYR A 12 9.28 -4.89 1.22
C TYR A 12 10.64 -4.32 0.82
N TRP A 13 11.70 -4.72 1.52
CA TRP A 13 13.08 -4.32 1.19
C TRP A 13 13.52 -4.87 -0.18
N GLU A 14 13.13 -6.10 -0.52
CA GLU A 14 13.39 -6.67 -1.85
C GLU A 14 12.66 -5.88 -2.95
N ALA A 15 11.39 -5.55 -2.73
CA ALA A 15 10.58 -4.74 -3.64
C ALA A 15 11.16 -3.32 -3.81
N LEU A 16 11.59 -2.68 -2.73
CA LEU A 16 12.26 -1.37 -2.77
C LEU A 16 13.57 -1.40 -3.53
N SER A 17 14.41 -2.41 -3.25
CA SER A 17 15.67 -2.59 -3.96
C SER A 17 15.43 -2.77 -5.45
N ARG A 18 14.45 -3.61 -5.81
CA ARG A 18 14.09 -3.85 -7.20
C ARG A 18 13.52 -2.61 -7.87
N TYR A 19 12.63 -1.89 -7.18
CA TYR A 19 12.06 -0.64 -7.66
C TYR A 19 13.16 0.39 -7.95
N ALA A 20 14.16 0.54 -7.08
CA ALA A 20 15.27 1.45 -7.30
C ALA A 20 16.11 1.11 -8.54
N GLU A 21 16.25 -0.17 -8.88
CA GLU A 21 16.97 -0.60 -10.10
C GLU A 21 16.22 -0.24 -11.39
N ILE A 22 14.88 -0.27 -11.35
CA ILE A 22 14.02 -0.10 -12.54
C ILE A 22 13.23 1.22 -12.56
N PHE A 23 13.43 2.09 -11.58
CA PHE A 23 12.70 3.36 -11.46
C PHE A 23 12.94 4.30 -12.64
N ASP A 24 14.18 4.32 -13.15
CA ASP A 24 14.60 5.11 -14.32
C ASP A 24 14.30 4.40 -15.65
N ALA A 25 13.60 3.27 -15.62
CA ALA A 25 13.27 2.54 -16.84
C ALA A 25 12.48 3.42 -17.82
N ARG A 26 12.82 3.29 -19.11
CA ARG A 26 12.18 4.10 -20.15
C ARG A 26 10.69 3.77 -20.26
N PRO A 27 9.83 4.78 -20.51
CA PRO A 27 8.40 4.55 -20.73
C PRO A 27 8.18 3.58 -21.89
N GLY A 28 7.26 2.62 -21.70
CA GLY A 28 6.92 1.59 -22.70
C GLY A 28 7.73 0.29 -22.60
N THR A 29 8.70 0.21 -21.69
CA THR A 29 9.43 -1.04 -21.39
C THR A 29 8.67 -1.92 -20.40
N GLU A 30 8.97 -3.22 -20.37
CA GLU A 30 8.42 -4.12 -19.33
C GLU A 30 8.89 -3.71 -17.93
N GLU A 31 10.09 -3.15 -17.82
CA GLU A 31 10.67 -2.64 -16.58
C GLU A 31 9.86 -1.45 -16.03
N LYS A 32 9.37 -0.56 -16.89
CA LYS A 32 8.49 0.53 -16.43
C LYS A 32 7.17 0.00 -15.89
N LYS A 33 6.55 -0.96 -16.58
CA LYS A 33 5.32 -1.62 -16.09
C LYS A 33 5.53 -2.32 -14.75
N GLU A 34 6.71 -2.92 -14.56
CA GLU A 34 7.12 -3.52 -13.30
C GLU A 34 7.30 -2.46 -12.20
N SER A 35 7.92 -1.31 -12.51
CA SER A 35 8.06 -0.20 -11.57
C SER A 35 6.71 0.31 -11.07
N GLU A 36 5.74 0.48 -11.97
CA GLU A 36 4.38 0.94 -11.62
C GLU A 36 3.65 -0.07 -10.74
N MET A 37 3.83 -1.37 -10.99
CA MET A 37 3.25 -2.41 -10.14
C MET A 37 3.91 -2.50 -8.76
N LEU A 38 5.25 -2.39 -8.69
CA LEU A 38 5.97 -2.38 -7.42
C LEU A 38 5.58 -1.17 -6.56
N GLU A 39 5.41 0.00 -7.17
CA GLU A 39 4.95 1.21 -6.49
C GLU A 39 3.60 0.99 -5.76
N ILE A 40 2.63 0.41 -6.45
CA ILE A 40 1.31 0.09 -5.87
C ILE A 40 1.43 -0.91 -4.72
N LEU A 41 2.28 -1.92 -4.85
CA LEU A 41 2.44 -2.96 -3.82
C LEU A 41 3.14 -2.43 -2.57
N ILE A 42 4.16 -1.59 -2.76
CA ILE A 42 4.90 -0.91 -1.69
C ILE A 42 3.92 -0.01 -0.93
N GLU A 43 3.14 0.81 -1.63
CA GLU A 43 2.12 1.67 -1.04
C GLU A 43 1.09 0.85 -0.23
N GLN A 44 0.57 -0.24 -0.80
CA GLN A 44 -0.39 -1.10 -0.10
C GLN A 44 0.18 -1.69 1.20
N TYR A 45 1.42 -2.17 1.16
CA TYR A 45 2.08 -2.72 2.33
C TYR A 45 2.32 -1.67 3.42
N GLU A 46 2.77 -0.46 3.04
CA GLU A 46 2.91 0.65 3.98
C GLU A 46 1.55 1.04 4.60
N ASP A 47 0.48 1.07 3.80
CA ASP A 47 -0.87 1.38 4.25
C ASP A 47 -1.38 0.34 5.28
N GLU A 48 -1.07 -0.95 5.08
CA GLU A 48 -1.36 -2.05 6.00
C GLU A 48 -0.51 -1.98 7.29
N ILE A 49 0.78 -1.71 7.17
CA ILE A 49 1.70 -1.56 8.31
C ILE A 49 1.29 -0.36 9.16
N LEU A 50 1.01 0.79 8.53
CA LEU A 50 0.47 1.96 9.20
C LEU A 50 -0.85 1.64 9.89
N PHE A 51 -1.75 0.88 9.26
CA PHE A 51 -3.01 0.46 9.90
C PHE A 51 -2.76 -0.42 11.14
N LYS A 52 -1.89 -1.41 11.03
CA LYS A 52 -1.54 -2.32 12.14
C LYS A 52 -0.83 -1.58 13.28
N LYS A 53 0.06 -0.64 12.97
CA LYS A 53 0.76 0.20 13.96
C LYS A 53 -0.18 1.21 14.63
N ASN A 54 -1.20 1.68 13.91
CA ASN A 54 -2.19 2.64 14.40
C ASN A 54 -3.46 2.00 14.98
N SER A 55 -3.49 0.68 15.17
CA SER A 55 -4.64 -0.03 15.78
C SER A 55 -4.95 0.38 17.23
N GLY A 56 -4.19 1.31 17.80
CA GLY A 56 -4.46 1.97 19.09
C GLY A 56 -4.86 3.46 19.00
N ASN A 57 -4.87 4.10 17.82
CA ASN A 57 -5.14 5.54 17.70
C ASN A 57 -6.33 5.81 16.75
N SER A 58 -7.48 6.13 17.34
CA SER A 58 -8.78 6.30 16.68
C SER A 58 -8.82 7.40 15.61
N GLU A 59 -7.92 8.38 15.66
CA GLU A 59 -7.91 9.56 14.79
C GLU A 59 -7.48 9.23 13.35
N ILE A 60 -6.56 8.27 13.16
CA ILE A 60 -6.03 7.91 11.83
C ILE A 60 -7.04 7.07 11.02
N LYS A 61 -7.93 6.33 11.69
CA LYS A 61 -9.02 5.58 11.06
C LYS A 61 -10.06 6.51 10.41
N ILE A 62 -10.37 7.63 11.06
CA ILE A 62 -11.31 8.65 10.58
C ILE A 62 -10.69 9.40 9.39
N LEU A 63 -9.42 9.78 9.49
CA LEU A 63 -8.68 10.44 8.41
C LEU A 63 -8.65 9.61 7.11
N ARG A 64 -8.56 8.27 7.21
CA ARG A 64 -8.60 7.38 6.05
C ARG A 64 -10.01 7.23 5.46
N MET A 65 -11.06 7.23 6.28
CA MET A 65 -12.46 7.26 5.79
C MET A 65 -12.72 8.53 4.97
N GLU A 66 -12.18 9.67 5.42
CA GLU A 66 -12.29 10.96 4.74
C GLU A 66 -11.51 10.98 3.41
N LEU A 67 -10.26 10.52 3.40
CA LEU A 67 -9.41 10.55 2.19
C LEU A 67 -9.85 9.55 1.10
N ARG A 68 -10.43 8.41 1.47
CA ARG A 68 -10.92 7.40 0.49
C ARG A 68 -12.39 7.60 0.09
N GLY A 69 -13.05 8.68 0.50
CA GLY A 69 -14.41 9.03 0.08
C GLY A 69 -15.50 8.05 0.55
N TYR A 70 -15.26 7.32 1.63
CA TYR A 70 -16.27 6.39 2.18
C TYR A 70 -17.30 7.16 2.99
N ARG A 71 -18.55 7.19 2.50
CA ARG A 71 -19.69 7.75 3.23
C ARG A 71 -19.94 6.92 4.50
N GLN A 72 -20.20 7.63 5.60
CA GLN A 72 -20.51 7.22 6.98
C GLN A 72 -21.39 5.97 7.25
N HIS A 73 -21.93 5.26 6.26
CA HIS A 73 -23.02 4.30 6.46
C HIS A 73 -22.62 2.93 7.05
N ASP A 74 -21.34 2.59 7.14
CA ASP A 74 -20.89 1.31 7.75
C ASP A 74 -20.61 1.40 9.26
N LEU A 75 -20.90 2.53 9.91
CA LEU A 75 -20.74 2.70 11.36
C LEU A 75 -21.91 2.16 12.20
N CYS A 76 -23.06 1.81 11.61
CA CYS A 76 -24.28 1.43 12.36
C CYS A 76 -24.36 -0.04 12.81
N LYS A 77 -23.26 -0.80 12.89
CA LYS A 77 -23.30 -2.19 13.41
C LYS A 77 -22.34 -2.50 14.56
N ILE A 78 -21.58 -1.51 15.02
CA ILE A 78 -20.63 -1.69 16.14
C ILE A 78 -21.12 -1.05 17.44
N PHE A 79 -22.16 -0.22 17.34
CA PHE A 79 -22.97 0.22 18.48
C PHE A 79 -24.41 -0.21 18.15
N GLY A 80 -25.02 -1.01 19.01
CA GLY A 80 -26.38 -1.53 18.83
C GLY A 80 -27.45 -0.46 18.74
#